data_AF-E6QMC8-F1
#
_entry.id   AF-E6QMC8-F1
#
_cell.length_a   1.000
_cell.length_b   1.000
_cell.length_c   1.000
_cell.angle_alpha   90.00
_cell.angle_beta   90.00
_cell.angle_gamma   90.00
#
_symmetry.space_group_name_H-M   'P 1'
#
loop_
_entity.id
_entity.type
_entity.pdbx_description
1 polymer ?
#
loop_
_entity_poly.entity_id
_entity_poly.type
_entity_poly.pdbx_seq_one_letter_code
_entity_poly.pdbx_strand_id
1 'polypeptide(L)'
;MAGSRVLKRLARLRELEEEQSRLELEYAARQRAEVADGVNAAAEARAAGRRSFVRGVVEGDGLERVVGLTAMRQAEGRRTALLPYLAEADRQLALQRDEYLMRRTERRQVETLMAEQRAEEEREAARRAQQMLDDWYGRKRKPIESAPRK
;
A
#
# COMPACT_ATOMS: atom_id res chain seq x y z
N MET A 1 -23.44 16.19 14.82
CA MET A 1 -23.83 16.05 13.39
C MET A 1 -22.83 16.64 12.37
N ALA A 2 -22.12 17.75 12.65
CA ALA A 2 -21.08 18.28 11.75
C ALA A 2 -19.75 17.48 11.82
N GLY A 3 -19.31 17.06 13.02
CA GLY A 3 -18.10 16.24 13.22
C GLY A 3 -18.15 14.88 12.51
N SER A 4 -19.31 14.22 12.54
CA SER A 4 -19.55 12.95 11.80
C SER A 4 -19.36 13.10 10.29
N ARG A 5 -19.74 14.24 9.70
CA ARG A 5 -19.54 14.49 8.25
C ARG A 5 -18.07 14.74 7.91
N VAL A 6 -17.36 15.51 8.75
CA VAL A 6 -15.93 15.79 8.56
C VAL A 6 -15.11 14.51 8.65
N LEU A 7 -15.33 13.67 9.66
CA LEU A 7 -14.60 12.42 9.82
C LEU A 7 -14.93 11.39 8.73
N LYS A 8 -16.19 11.32 8.25
CA LYS A 8 -16.53 10.51 7.07
C LYS A 8 -15.79 10.97 5.82
N ARG A 9 -15.69 12.28 5.58
CA ARG A 9 -14.95 12.83 4.43
C ARG A 9 -13.46 12.54 4.55
N LEU A 10 -12.89 12.70 5.75
CA LEU A 10 -11.48 12.38 6.00
C LEU A 10 -11.20 10.89 5.80
N ALA A 11 -12.07 10.00 6.29
CA ALA A 11 -11.93 8.56 6.08
C ALA A 11 -11.90 8.21 4.59
N ARG A 12 -12.81 8.80 3.80
CA ARG A 12 -12.83 8.60 2.34
C ARG A 12 -11.57 9.14 1.66
N LEU A 13 -11.07 10.29 2.09
CA LEU A 13 -9.81 10.83 1.58
C LEU A 13 -8.64 9.87 1.86
N ARG A 14 -8.51 9.38 3.09
CA ARG A 14 -7.42 8.46 3.47
C ARG A 14 -7.51 7.11 2.76
N GLU A 15 -8.72 6.62 2.51
CA GLU A 15 -8.94 5.43 1.69
C GLU A 15 -8.40 5.61 0.27
N LEU A 16 -8.72 6.75 -0.37
CA LEU A 16 -8.23 7.08 -1.71
C LEU A 16 -6.71 7.26 -1.75
N GLU A 17 -6.12 7.90 -0.74
CA GLU A 17 -4.66 8.08 -0.65
C GLU A 17 -3.93 6.75 -0.43
N GLU A 18 -4.47 5.84 0.38
CA GLU A 18 -3.93 4.48 0.51
C GLU A 18 -4.05 3.70 -0.81
N GLU A 19 -5.19 3.81 -1.51
CA GLU A 19 -5.37 3.15 -2.80
C GLU A 19 -4.39 3.68 -3.85
N GLN A 20 -4.20 5.01 -3.93
CA GLN A 20 -3.22 5.62 -4.82
C GLN A 20 -1.80 5.14 -4.51
N SER A 21 -1.36 5.24 -3.24
CA SER A 21 -0.02 4.79 -2.84
C SER A 21 0.20 3.30 -3.07
N ARG A 22 -0.85 2.47 -2.92
CA ARG A 22 -0.80 1.05 -3.30
C ARG A 22 -0.55 0.86 -4.79
N LEU A 23 -1.24 1.60 -5.66
CA LEU A 23 -1.05 1.52 -7.11
C LEU A 23 0.36 1.99 -7.52
N GLU A 24 0.87 3.04 -6.90
CA GLU A 24 2.24 3.53 -7.12
C GLU A 24 3.29 2.50 -6.67
N LEU A 25 3.06 1.82 -5.54
CA LEU A 25 3.88 0.71 -5.08
C LEU A 25 3.84 -0.49 -6.06
N GLU A 26 2.66 -0.88 -6.54
CA GLU A 26 2.51 -1.95 -7.53
C GLU A 26 3.24 -1.60 -8.84
N TYR A 27 3.15 -0.35 -9.29
CA TYR A 27 3.86 0.15 -10.45
C TYR A 27 5.39 0.10 -10.26
N ALA A 28 5.90 0.60 -9.13
CA ALA A 28 7.33 0.56 -8.82
C ALA A 28 7.87 -0.88 -8.74
N ALA A 29 7.07 -1.80 -8.19
CA ALA A 29 7.43 -3.22 -8.14
C ALA A 29 7.54 -3.85 -9.54
N ARG A 30 6.63 -3.50 -10.46
CA ARG A 30 6.69 -3.95 -11.86
C ARG A 30 7.91 -3.40 -12.59
N GLN A 31 8.15 -2.09 -12.49
CA GLN A 31 9.33 -1.45 -13.08
C GLN A 31 10.64 -2.10 -12.61
N ARG A 32 10.74 -2.35 -11.31
CA ARG A 32 11.90 -3.05 -10.72
C ARG A 32 12.04 -4.48 -11.23
N ALA A 33 10.94 -5.21 -11.42
CA ALA A 33 10.95 -6.56 -11.99
C ALA A 33 11.42 -6.56 -13.46
N GLU A 34 10.92 -5.64 -14.29
CA GLU A 34 11.31 -5.53 -15.69
C GLU A 34 12.83 -5.28 -15.84
N VAL A 35 13.40 -4.40 -15.03
CA VAL A 35 14.85 -4.14 -15.05
C VAL A 35 15.64 -5.35 -14.54
N ALA A 36 15.16 -6.01 -13.49
CA ALA A 36 15.79 -7.23 -12.96
C ALA A 36 15.79 -8.37 -14.00
N ASP A 37 14.70 -8.54 -14.74
CA ASP A 37 14.58 -9.51 -15.82
C ASP A 37 15.58 -9.19 -16.95
N GLY A 38 15.76 -7.91 -17.29
CA GLY A 38 16.79 -7.48 -18.23
C GLY A 38 18.22 -7.82 -17.78
N VAL A 39 18.53 -7.66 -16.49
CA VAL A 39 19.83 -8.04 -15.91
C VAL A 39 20.03 -9.55 -15.96
N ASN A 40 18.99 -10.33 -15.65
CA ASN A 40 19.02 -11.79 -15.72
C ASN A 40 19.20 -12.29 -17.15
N ALA A 41 18.45 -11.73 -18.11
CA ALA A 41 18.59 -12.04 -19.52
C ALA A 41 20.01 -11.73 -20.05
N ALA A 42 20.64 -10.64 -19.59
CA ALA A 42 22.03 -10.36 -19.90
C ALA A 42 23.00 -11.40 -19.31
N ALA A 43 22.75 -11.88 -18.08
CA ALA A 43 23.55 -12.95 -17.48
C ALA A 43 23.42 -14.27 -18.26
N GLU A 44 22.21 -14.63 -18.67
CA GLU A 44 21.94 -15.82 -19.49
C GLU A 44 22.60 -15.74 -20.87
N ALA A 45 22.49 -14.58 -21.53
CA ALA A 45 23.15 -14.34 -22.81
C ALA A 45 24.68 -14.47 -22.71
N ARG A 46 25.28 -13.97 -21.61
CA ARG A 46 26.71 -14.16 -21.34
C ARG A 46 27.06 -15.64 -21.17
N ALA A 47 26.24 -16.39 -20.44
CA ALA A 47 26.46 -17.84 -20.26
C ALA A 47 26.33 -18.60 -21.59
N ALA A 48 25.38 -18.22 -22.45
CA ALA A 48 25.23 -18.78 -23.79
C ALA A 48 26.44 -18.46 -24.69
N GLY A 49 26.91 -17.20 -24.70
CA GLY A 49 28.12 -16.80 -25.42
C GLY A 49 29.36 -17.58 -24.97
N ARG A 50 29.48 -17.86 -23.66
CA ARG A 50 30.56 -18.70 -23.12
C ARG A 50 30.49 -20.13 -23.66
N ARG A 51 29.30 -20.74 -23.71
CA ARG A 51 29.12 -22.09 -24.26
C ARG A 51 29.50 -22.15 -25.74
N SER A 52 29.06 -21.17 -26.52
CA SER A 52 29.42 -21.01 -27.94
C SER A 52 30.95 -20.89 -28.11
N PHE A 53 31.60 -20.03 -27.34
CA PHE A 53 33.06 -19.89 -27.36
C PHE A 53 33.78 -21.21 -27.08
N VAL A 54 33.39 -21.93 -26.02
CA VAL A 54 34.00 -23.21 -25.64
C VAL A 54 33.83 -24.25 -26.75
N ARG A 55 32.64 -24.32 -27.37
CA ARG A 55 32.39 -25.20 -28.52
C ARG A 55 33.34 -24.88 -29.68
N GLY A 56 33.46 -23.61 -30.06
CA GLY A 56 34.38 -23.20 -31.13
C GLY A 56 35.86 -23.45 -30.82
N VAL A 57 36.26 -23.53 -29.55
CA VAL A 57 37.61 -23.99 -29.16
C VAL A 57 37.76 -25.48 -29.41
N VAL A 58 36.79 -26.29 -28.99
CA VAL A 58 36.83 -27.76 -29.13
C VAL A 58 36.78 -28.18 -30.61
N GLU A 59 35.95 -27.52 -31.41
CA GLU A 59 35.74 -27.86 -32.82
C GLU A 59 36.77 -27.20 -33.76
N GLY A 60 37.66 -26.35 -33.23
CA GLY A 60 38.60 -25.58 -34.03
C GLY A 60 37.98 -24.42 -34.81
N ASP A 61 36.67 -24.22 -34.74
CA ASP A 61 35.94 -23.16 -35.45
C ASP A 61 36.26 -21.76 -34.90
N GLY A 62 37.01 -20.98 -35.69
CA GLY A 62 37.36 -19.61 -35.37
C GLY A 62 36.19 -18.63 -35.40
N LEU A 63 35.19 -18.85 -36.25
CA LEU A 63 34.01 -17.98 -36.33
C LEU A 63 33.15 -18.15 -35.09
N GLU A 64 32.93 -19.39 -34.67
CA GLU A 64 32.17 -19.71 -33.46
C GLU A 64 32.82 -19.10 -32.19
N ARG A 65 34.16 -19.08 -32.11
CA ARG A 65 34.87 -18.37 -31.03
C ARG A 65 34.61 -16.86 -31.05
N VAL A 66 34.64 -16.22 -32.22
CA VAL A 66 34.38 -14.78 -32.34
C VAL A 66 32.94 -14.45 -31.97
N VAL A 67 31.97 -15.25 -32.43
CA VAL A 67 30.55 -15.11 -32.06
C VAL A 67 30.37 -15.23 -30.54
N GLY A 68 30.95 -16.25 -29.91
CA GLY A 68 30.88 -16.41 -28.45
C GLY A 68 31.48 -15.23 -27.68
N LEU A 69 32.66 -14.74 -28.08
CA LEU A 69 33.32 -13.58 -27.46
C LEU A 69 32.50 -12.28 -27.62
N THR A 70 31.99 -12.02 -28.81
CA THR A 70 31.18 -10.83 -29.08
C THR A 70 29.87 -10.86 -28.31
N ALA A 71 29.19 -12.02 -28.24
CA ALA A 71 27.98 -12.20 -27.44
C ALA A 71 28.24 -11.95 -25.94
N MET A 72 29.33 -12.49 -25.39
CA MET A 72 29.71 -12.24 -23.99
C MET A 72 29.97 -10.75 -23.72
N ARG A 73 30.67 -10.07 -24.63
CA ARG A 73 30.98 -8.63 -24.48
C ARG A 73 29.73 -7.77 -24.54
N GLN A 74 28.82 -8.05 -25.48
CA GLN A 74 27.55 -7.33 -25.60
C GLN A 74 26.66 -7.56 -24.37
N ALA A 75 26.59 -8.80 -23.89
CA ALA A 75 25.85 -9.15 -22.69
C ALA A 75 26.38 -8.44 -21.45
N GLU A 76 27.71 -8.35 -21.28
CA GLU A 76 28.31 -7.60 -20.17
C GLU A 76 28.03 -6.10 -20.26
N GLY A 77 28.09 -5.54 -21.47
CA GLY A 77 27.75 -4.13 -21.72
C GLY A 77 26.31 -3.82 -21.32
N ARG A 78 25.35 -4.66 -21.75
CA ARG A 78 23.94 -4.54 -21.35
C ARG A 78 23.76 -4.66 -19.84
N ARG A 79 24.39 -5.66 -19.22
CA ARG A 79 24.32 -5.84 -17.76
C ARG A 79 24.83 -4.61 -17.03
N THR A 80 26.01 -4.12 -17.40
CA THR A 80 26.63 -2.94 -16.80
C THR A 80 25.76 -1.70 -16.95
N ALA A 81 25.12 -1.54 -18.11
CA ALA A 81 24.20 -0.44 -18.36
C ALA A 81 22.92 -0.53 -17.51
N LEU A 82 22.41 -1.73 -17.22
CA LEU A 82 21.17 -1.95 -16.47
C LEU A 82 21.33 -1.86 -14.94
N LEU A 83 22.52 -2.16 -14.41
CA LEU A 83 22.75 -2.18 -12.95
C LEU A 83 22.40 -0.86 -12.23
N PRO A 84 22.75 0.34 -12.76
CA PRO A 84 22.32 1.60 -12.15
C PRO A 84 20.80 1.78 -12.11
N TYR A 85 20.09 1.34 -13.16
CA TYR A 85 18.63 1.40 -13.21
C TYR A 85 18.00 0.43 -12.21
N LEU A 86 18.60 -0.75 -12.00
CA LEU A 86 18.13 -1.69 -10.99
C LEU A 86 18.27 -1.10 -9.59
N ALA A 87 19.42 -0.48 -9.30
CA ALA A 87 19.66 0.19 -8.02
C ALA A 87 18.68 1.36 -7.80
N GLU A 88 18.38 2.13 -8.85
CA GLU A 88 17.38 3.20 -8.76
C GLU A 88 15.97 2.63 -8.55
N ALA A 89 15.58 1.59 -9.28
CA ALA A 89 14.29 0.94 -9.11
C ALA A 89 14.11 0.34 -7.71
N ASP A 90 15.18 -0.22 -7.12
CA ASP A 90 15.19 -0.70 -5.73
C ASP A 90 14.95 0.46 -4.74
N ARG A 91 15.59 1.62 -4.95
CA ARG A 91 15.36 2.83 -4.14
C ARG A 91 13.92 3.32 -4.26
N GLN A 92 13.40 3.44 -5.47
CA GLN A 92 12.02 3.86 -5.71
C GLN A 92 11.02 2.91 -5.07
N LEU A 93 11.23 1.59 -5.20
CA LEU A 93 10.39 0.60 -4.55
C LEU A 93 10.40 0.74 -3.02
N ALA A 94 11.55 1.02 -2.41
CA ALA A 94 11.63 1.27 -0.97
C ALA A 94 10.84 2.52 -0.55
N LEU A 95 11.01 3.63 -1.27
CA LEU A 95 10.27 4.87 -1.01
C LEU A 95 8.75 4.66 -1.10
N GLN A 96 8.28 3.96 -2.13
CA GLN A 96 6.86 3.68 -2.31
C GLN A 96 6.30 2.73 -1.25
N ARG A 97 7.12 1.81 -0.72
CA ARG A 97 6.72 0.96 0.41
C ARG A 97 6.52 1.78 1.68
N ASP A 98 7.45 2.68 1.98
CA ASP A 98 7.38 3.54 3.15
C ASP A 98 6.16 4.47 3.08
N GLU A 99 5.92 5.08 1.90
CA GLU A 99 4.74 5.92 1.65
C GLU A 99 3.44 5.13 1.85
N TYR A 100 3.32 3.94 1.25
CA TYR A 100 2.14 3.08 1.43
C TYR A 100 1.89 2.73 2.91
N LEU A 101 2.93 2.38 3.66
CA LEU A 101 2.81 2.05 5.09
C LEU A 101 2.38 3.25 5.92
N MET A 102 2.88 4.44 5.59
CA MET A 102 2.44 5.69 6.19
C MET A 102 0.96 5.94 5.93
N ARG A 103 0.51 5.91 4.66
CA ARG A 103 -0.91 6.12 4.30
C ARG A 103 -1.84 5.13 4.97
N ARG A 104 -1.44 3.85 5.00
CA ARG A 104 -2.20 2.80 5.70
C ARG A 104 -2.32 3.06 7.20
N THR A 105 -1.28 3.61 7.82
CA THR A 105 -1.31 3.98 9.24
C THR A 105 -2.24 5.16 9.47
N GLU A 106 -2.17 6.20 8.62
CA GLU A 106 -3.07 7.35 8.67
C GLU A 106 -4.55 6.93 8.50
N ARG A 107 -4.86 6.02 7.57
CA ARG A 107 -6.20 5.48 7.39
C ARG A 107 -6.71 4.79 8.66
N ARG A 108 -5.89 3.91 9.25
CA ARG A 108 -6.23 3.20 10.51
C ARG A 108 -6.46 4.12 11.70
N GLN A 109 -5.71 5.23 11.78
CA GLN A 109 -5.94 6.25 12.81
C GLN A 109 -7.32 6.88 12.67
N VAL A 110 -7.73 7.20 11.43
CA VAL A 110 -9.07 7.75 11.17
C VAL A 110 -10.18 6.73 11.42
N GLU A 111 -9.97 5.46 11.09
CA GLU A 111 -10.90 4.36 11.42
C GLU A 111 -11.11 4.24 12.94
N THR A 112 -10.02 4.34 13.71
CA THR A 112 -10.06 4.33 15.18
C THR A 112 -10.88 5.50 15.72
N LEU A 113 -10.61 6.73 15.26
CA LEU A 113 -11.37 7.92 15.66
C LEU A 113 -12.87 7.81 15.33
N MET A 114 -13.20 7.25 14.18
CA MET A 114 -14.59 6.99 13.79
C MET A 114 -15.27 5.98 14.70
N ALA A 115 -14.56 4.92 15.12
CA ALA A 115 -15.09 3.93 16.06
C ALA A 115 -15.32 4.54 17.45
N GLU A 116 -14.37 5.35 17.94
CA GLU A 116 -14.49 6.09 19.20
C GLU A 116 -15.68 7.06 19.19
N GLN A 117 -15.85 7.82 18.10
CA GLN A 117 -17.00 8.72 17.98
C GLN A 117 -18.33 7.96 18.00
N ARG A 118 -18.43 6.83 17.29
CA ARG A 118 -19.65 6.00 17.30
C ARG A 118 -19.96 5.47 18.70
N ALA A 119 -18.94 4.99 19.41
CA ALA A 119 -19.10 4.50 20.78
C ALA A 119 -19.59 5.61 21.73
N GLU A 120 -19.11 6.85 21.58
CA GLU A 120 -19.59 7.96 22.40
C GLU A 120 -21.02 8.39 22.02
N GLU A 121 -21.35 8.43 20.72
CA GLU A 121 -22.71 8.70 20.25
C GLU A 121 -23.72 7.66 20.80
N GLU A 122 -23.34 6.38 20.85
CA GLU A 122 -24.14 5.30 21.45
C GLU A 122 -24.32 5.48 22.96
N ARG A 123 -23.26 5.84 23.70
CA ARG A 123 -23.35 6.13 25.14
C ARG A 123 -24.24 7.34 25.42
N GLU A 124 -24.12 8.41 24.65
CA GLU A 124 -24.99 9.58 24.77
C GLU A 124 -26.46 9.24 24.48
N ALA A 125 -26.72 8.46 23.43
CA ALA A 125 -28.07 8.01 23.10
C ALA A 125 -28.66 7.15 24.23
N ALA A 126 -27.89 6.23 24.80
CA ALA A 126 -28.30 5.42 25.95
C ALA A 126 -28.61 6.29 27.18
N ARG A 127 -27.74 7.26 27.51
CA ARG A 127 -27.98 8.21 28.61
C ARG A 127 -29.26 9.02 28.40
N ARG A 128 -29.47 9.56 27.20
CA ARG A 128 -30.70 10.33 26.87
C ARG A 128 -31.96 9.45 26.94
N ALA A 129 -31.88 8.21 26.47
CA ALA A 129 -33.00 7.27 26.55
C ALA A 129 -33.37 6.94 28.00
N GLN A 130 -32.37 6.71 28.86
CA GLN A 130 -32.58 6.48 30.28
C GLN A 130 -33.21 7.71 30.96
N GLN A 131 -32.68 8.91 30.70
CA GLN A 131 -33.23 10.14 31.26
C GLN A 131 -34.68 10.37 30.82
N MET A 132 -35.02 10.08 29.56
CA MET A 132 -36.39 10.18 29.06
C MET A 132 -37.34 9.20 29.77
N LEU A 133 -36.88 7.97 30.06
CA LEU A 133 -37.64 7.00 30.84
C LEU A 133 -37.85 7.50 32.28
N ASP A 134 -36.79 7.96 32.93
CA ASP A 134 -36.84 8.47 34.30
C ASP A 134 -37.79 9.67 34.42
N ASP A 135 -37.72 10.62 33.49
CA ASP A 135 -38.63 11.76 33.41
C ASP A 135 -40.08 11.32 33.23
N TRP A 136 -40.34 10.32 32.38
CA TRP A 136 -41.69 9.78 32.16
C TRP A 136 -42.26 9.12 33.42
N TYR A 137 -41.47 8.28 34.09
CA TYR A 137 -41.87 7.67 35.37
C TYR A 137 -42.04 8.71 36.49
N GLY A 138 -41.18 9.72 36.55
CA GLY A 138 -41.27 10.83 37.50
C GLY A 138 -42.56 11.66 37.31
N ARG A 139 -42.98 11.89 36.06
CA ARG A 139 -44.26 12.55 35.75
C ARG A 139 -45.47 11.71 36.13
N LYS A 140 -45.41 10.38 35.96
CA LYS A 140 -46.47 9.46 36.42
C LYS A 140 -46.58 9.34 37.94
N ARG A 141 -45.48 9.54 38.67
CA ARG A 141 -45.43 9.46 40.13
C ARG A 141 -45.93 10.71 40.86
N LYS A 142 -46.14 11.85 40.20
CA LYS A 142 -46.81 13.01 40.81
C LYS A 142 -48.29 12.66 41.04
N PRO A 143 -48.74 12.39 42.28
CA PRO A 143 -50.14 12.21 42.56
C PRO A 143 -50.81 13.58 42.58
N ILE A 144 -52.11 13.55 42.34
CA ILE A 144 -53.05 14.66 42.40
C ILE A 144 -53.07 15.21 43.84
N GLU A 145 -52.15 16.11 44.18
CA GLU A 145 -52.17 16.88 45.42
C GLU A 145 -52.49 18.34 45.09
N SER A 146 -53.77 18.62 44.86
CA SER A 146 -54.42 19.91 45.12
C SER A 146 -55.89 19.88 44.67
N ALA A 147 -56.69 18.96 45.23
CA ALA A 147 -58.13 19.18 45.29
C ALA A 147 -58.44 19.86 46.64
N PRO A 148 -58.96 21.09 46.67
CA PRO A 148 -59.26 21.78 47.92
C PRO A 148 -60.43 21.05 48.61
N ARG A 149 -60.23 20.65 49.86
CA ARG A 149 -61.32 20.15 50.72
C ARG A 149 -62.22 21.33 51.07
N LYS A 150 -63.50 21.22 50.68
CA LYS A 150 -64.59 22.10 51.14
C LYS A 150 -64.91 21.85 52.60
#